data_AF-A0A2E1H962-F1
#
_entry.id   AF-A0A2E1H962-F1
#
_cell.length_a   1.000
_cell.length_b   1.000
_cell.length_c   1.000
_cell.angle_alpha   90.00
_cell.angle_beta   90.00
_cell.angle_gamma   90.00
#
_symmetry.space_group_name_H-M   'P 1'
#
loop_
_entity.id
_entity.type
_entity.pdbx_description
1 polymer ?
#
loop_
_entity_poly.entity_id
_entity_poly.type
_entity_poly.pdbx_seq_one_letter_code
_entity_poly.pdbx_strand_id
1 'polypeptide(L)'
;MSRVYGVLWLTDQTVPLQRNAQNAVIEAMSRVGQLSHDDLVAELKFSFWVGMLGPRHDKDLWRRAVHRGFRAKGGKRRSDVHGRMNALRRFRNRVAHHEPIFGNALQMHTEALEAIEWMCRDTHAWISACSRFTDVYNS
;
A
#
# COMPACT_ATOMS: atom_id res chain seq x y z
N MET A 1 -7.51 -1.31 -10.62
CA MET A 1 -8.00 0.07 -10.82
C MET A 1 -8.28 0.33 -12.29
N SER A 2 -7.28 0.23 -13.17
CA SER A 2 -7.40 0.62 -14.59
C SER A 2 -8.50 -0.12 -15.38
N ARG A 3 -8.73 -1.40 -15.09
CA ARG A 3 -9.84 -2.17 -15.70
C ARG A 3 -11.24 -1.62 -15.38
N VAL A 4 -11.39 -0.90 -14.27
CA VAL A 4 -12.70 -0.40 -13.78
C VAL A 4 -12.84 1.10 -13.99
N TYR A 5 -11.75 1.84 -13.82
CA TYR A 5 -11.75 3.31 -13.81
C TYR A 5 -10.89 3.94 -14.92
N GLY A 6 -10.40 3.13 -15.87
CA GLY A 6 -9.53 3.62 -16.94
C GLY A 6 -8.07 3.79 -16.51
N VAL A 7 -7.17 3.88 -17.50
CA VAL A 7 -5.72 3.99 -17.26
C VAL A 7 -5.31 5.30 -16.57
N LEU A 8 -6.11 6.37 -16.74
CA LEU A 8 -5.89 7.68 -16.12
C LEU A 8 -6.67 7.87 -14.81
N TRP A 9 -7.09 6.79 -14.14
CA TRP A 9 -7.95 6.86 -12.95
C TRP A 9 -7.41 7.74 -11.81
N LEU A 10 -6.09 7.94 -11.72
CA LEU A 10 -5.48 8.81 -10.71
C LEU A 10 -5.84 10.28 -10.92
N THR A 11 -5.88 10.73 -12.18
CA THR A 11 -6.16 12.12 -12.57
C THR A 11 -7.62 12.36 -12.95
N ASP A 12 -8.41 11.29 -13.09
CA ASP A 12 -9.84 11.36 -13.40
C ASP A 12 -10.65 11.77 -12.16
N GLN A 13 -11.25 12.96 -12.21
CA GLN A 13 -12.05 13.52 -11.11
C GLN A 13 -13.37 12.78 -10.88
N THR A 14 -13.82 11.92 -11.81
CA THR A 14 -15.01 11.10 -11.64
C THR A 14 -14.76 9.90 -10.72
N VAL A 15 -13.50 9.54 -10.48
CA VAL A 15 -13.13 8.47 -9.54
C VAL A 15 -13.37 8.97 -8.11
N PRO A 16 -14.08 8.21 -7.26
CA PRO A 16 -14.51 8.66 -5.93
C PRO A 16 -13.36 8.60 -4.90
N LEU A 17 -12.31 9.36 -5.17
CA LEU A 17 -11.23 9.65 -4.25
C LEU A 17 -11.68 10.74 -3.26
N GLN A 18 -11.24 10.63 -2.01
CA GLN A 18 -11.48 11.70 -1.04
C GLN A 18 -10.65 12.92 -1.40
N ARG A 19 -11.08 14.11 -0.96
CA ARG A 19 -10.41 15.39 -1.25
C ARG A 19 -8.92 15.40 -0.89
N ASN A 20 -8.53 14.77 0.21
CA ASN A 20 -7.12 14.65 0.59
C ASN A 20 -6.31 13.78 -0.38
N ALA A 21 -6.91 12.73 -0.94
CA ALA A 21 -6.28 11.90 -1.96
C ALA A 21 -6.17 12.66 -3.30
N GLN A 22 -7.19 13.42 -3.69
CA GLN A 22 -7.14 14.29 -4.87
C GLN A 22 -6.05 15.36 -4.74
N ASN A 23 -5.93 16.01 -3.57
CA ASN A 23 -4.86 16.97 -3.31
C ASN A 23 -3.47 16.33 -3.42
N ALA A 24 -3.29 15.11 -2.89
CA ALA A 24 -2.03 14.39 -3.01
C ALA A 24 -1.66 14.09 -4.48
N VAL A 25 -2.65 13.79 -5.33
CA VAL A 25 -2.42 13.63 -6.78
C VAL A 25 -2.01 14.96 -7.41
N ILE A 26 -2.70 16.06 -7.11
CA ILE A 26 -2.38 17.40 -7.65
C ILE A 26 -0.95 17.82 -7.25
N GLU A 27 -0.59 17.60 -5.98
CA GLU A 27 0.77 17.88 -5.48
C GLU A 27 1.83 16.98 -6.12
N ALA A 28 1.50 15.72 -6.44
CA ALA A 28 2.41 14.84 -7.16
C ALA A 28 2.58 15.30 -8.62
N MET A 29 1.49 15.71 -9.29
CA MET A 29 1.50 16.25 -10.65
C MET A 29 2.37 17.51 -10.79
N SER A 30 2.45 18.36 -9.76
CA SER A 30 3.31 19.55 -9.82
C SER A 30 4.81 19.25 -9.67
N ARG A 31 5.17 18.03 -9.23
CA ARG A 31 6.56 17.57 -9.07
C ARG A 31 7.08 16.80 -10.27
N VAL A 32 6.19 16.14 -11.02
CA VAL A 32 6.56 15.41 -12.24
C VAL A 32 6.62 16.35 -13.45
N GLY A 33 7.79 16.41 -14.10
CA GLY A 33 7.98 17.21 -15.31
C GLY A 33 7.27 16.61 -16.54
N GLN A 34 7.21 15.28 -16.64
CA GLN A 34 6.50 14.56 -17.68
C GLN A 34 5.48 13.62 -17.04
N LEU A 35 4.20 13.78 -17.37
CA LEU A 35 3.09 13.09 -16.74
C LEU A 35 2.91 11.68 -17.30
N SER A 36 3.71 10.71 -16.84
CA SER A 36 3.33 9.31 -16.98
C SER A 36 2.55 8.83 -15.75
N HIS A 37 1.73 7.79 -15.93
CA HIS A 37 1.01 7.15 -14.82
C HIS A 37 1.98 6.61 -13.76
N ASP A 38 3.11 6.06 -14.21
CA ASP A 38 4.08 5.40 -13.35
C ASP A 38 4.88 6.43 -12.54
N ASP A 39 5.24 7.57 -13.15
CA ASP A 39 5.88 8.69 -12.43
C ASP A 39 4.95 9.21 -11.33
N LEU A 40 3.66 9.34 -11.61
CA LEU A 40 2.67 9.77 -10.63
C LEU A 40 2.51 8.75 -9.49
N VAL A 41 2.49 7.44 -9.81
CA VAL A 41 2.46 6.38 -8.79
C VAL A 41 3.69 6.45 -7.88
N ALA A 42 4.87 6.74 -8.44
CA ALA A 42 6.12 6.84 -7.70
C ALA A 42 6.16 8.04 -6.73
N GLU A 43 5.56 9.17 -7.10
CA GLU A 43 5.47 10.37 -6.25
C GLU A 43 4.46 10.24 -5.08
N LEU A 44 3.54 9.28 -5.17
CA LEU A 44 2.50 9.10 -4.15
C LEU A 44 3.04 8.39 -2.90
N LYS A 45 2.96 9.09 -1.76
CA LYS A 45 3.33 8.55 -0.44
C LYS A 45 2.52 7.31 -0.09
N PHE A 46 3.11 6.39 0.66
CA PHE A 46 2.42 5.18 1.11
C PHE A 46 1.08 5.45 1.86
N SER A 47 0.96 6.58 2.55
CA SER A 47 -0.29 7.02 3.19
C SER A 47 -1.46 7.21 2.24
N PHE A 48 -1.20 7.60 0.98
CA PHE A 48 -2.24 7.72 -0.05
C PHE A 48 -2.91 6.37 -0.30
N TRP A 49 -2.09 5.34 -0.57
CA TRP A 49 -2.55 3.98 -0.84
C TRP A 49 -3.28 3.37 0.36
N VAL A 50 -2.78 3.60 1.59
CA VAL A 50 -3.48 3.17 2.82
C VAL A 50 -4.83 3.88 2.97
N GLY A 51 -4.91 5.17 2.66
CA GLY A 51 -6.15 5.95 2.71
C GLY A 51 -7.25 5.36 1.80
N MET A 52 -6.88 4.88 0.62
CA MET A 52 -7.81 4.23 -0.34
C MET A 52 -8.41 2.92 0.19
N LEU A 53 -7.77 2.28 1.16
CA LEU A 53 -8.26 1.05 1.80
C LEU A 53 -9.27 1.34 2.91
N GLY A 54 -9.48 2.62 3.27
CA GLY A 54 -10.37 3.05 4.33
C GLY A 54 -11.85 2.72 4.11
N PRO A 55 -12.69 2.75 5.17
CA PRO A 55 -14.10 2.34 5.11
C PRO A 55 -14.94 3.20 4.15
N ARG A 56 -14.60 4.49 3.99
CA ARG A 56 -15.28 5.41 3.05
C ARG A 56 -15.18 4.96 1.60
N HIS A 57 -14.21 4.11 1.27
CA HIS A 57 -14.00 3.59 -0.08
C HIS A 57 -14.48 2.14 -0.25
N ASP A 58 -15.24 1.59 0.71
CA ASP A 58 -15.69 0.20 0.63
C ASP A 58 -16.55 -0.07 -0.62
N LYS A 59 -17.62 0.71 -0.80
CA LYS A 59 -18.56 0.52 -1.91
C LYS A 59 -17.91 0.83 -3.25
N ASP A 60 -17.19 1.94 -3.34
CA ASP A 60 -16.77 2.47 -4.62
C ASP A 60 -15.40 1.97 -5.06
N LEU A 61 -14.38 1.92 -4.20
CA LEU A 61 -13.05 1.43 -4.64
C LEU A 61 -12.84 -0.03 -4.30
N TRP A 62 -13.09 -0.43 -3.05
CA TRP A 62 -12.77 -1.77 -2.56
C TRP A 62 -13.52 -2.86 -3.30
N ARG A 63 -14.85 -2.87 -3.21
CA ARG A 63 -15.71 -3.89 -3.82
C ARG A 63 -15.60 -3.90 -5.34
N ARG A 64 -15.41 -2.74 -5.98
CA ARG A 64 -15.33 -2.66 -7.44
C ARG A 64 -13.98 -3.08 -8.00
N ALA A 65 -12.87 -2.70 -7.35
CA ALA A 65 -11.54 -2.86 -7.95
C ALA A 65 -10.45 -3.33 -6.98
N VAL A 66 -10.30 -2.71 -5.81
CA VAL A 66 -9.08 -2.85 -4.98
C VAL A 66 -8.95 -4.24 -4.35
N HIS A 67 -10.05 -4.87 -3.93
CA HIS A 67 -10.01 -6.21 -3.30
C HIS A 67 -9.36 -7.28 -4.19
N ARG A 68 -9.33 -7.08 -5.51
CA ARG A 68 -8.73 -8.01 -6.47
C ARG A 68 -7.22 -8.14 -6.29
N GLY A 69 -6.57 -7.08 -5.81
CA GLY A 69 -5.14 -7.08 -5.51
C GLY A 69 -4.77 -7.89 -4.27
N PHE A 70 -5.73 -8.39 -3.50
CA PHE A 70 -5.51 -9.12 -2.24
C PHE A 70 -6.06 -10.55 -2.28
N ARG A 71 -6.09 -11.17 -3.47
CA ARG A 71 -6.73 -12.48 -3.70
C ARG A 71 -5.78 -13.67 -3.63
N ALA A 72 -4.47 -13.45 -3.60
CA ALA A 72 -3.47 -14.53 -3.72
C ALA A 72 -3.57 -15.55 -2.56
N LYS A 73 -4.09 -15.15 -1.40
CA LYS A 73 -4.35 -16.03 -0.24
C LYS A 73 -5.82 -16.08 0.15
N GLY A 74 -6.68 -16.38 -0.83
CA GLY A 74 -8.13 -16.61 -0.61
C GLY A 74 -8.97 -15.35 -0.45
N GLY A 75 -8.41 -14.18 -0.77
CA GLY A 75 -9.07 -12.90 -0.47
C GLY A 75 -8.93 -12.49 0.99
N LYS A 76 -9.03 -11.18 1.24
CA LYS A 76 -9.01 -10.60 2.59
C LYS A 76 -10.16 -9.62 2.74
N ARG A 77 -10.64 -9.41 3.97
CA ARG A 77 -11.63 -8.36 4.23
C ARG A 77 -10.94 -7.01 4.18
N ARG A 78 -11.64 -5.98 3.71
CA ARG A 78 -11.13 -4.60 3.63
C ARG A 78 -10.57 -4.12 4.98
N SER A 79 -11.27 -4.40 6.07
CA SER A 79 -10.86 -4.00 7.42
C SER A 79 -9.50 -4.55 7.80
N ASP A 80 -9.24 -5.81 7.46
CA ASP A 80 -8.04 -6.54 7.85
C ASP A 80 -6.85 -6.02 7.03
N VAL A 81 -7.06 -5.81 5.72
CA VAL A 81 -6.07 -5.19 4.84
C VAL A 81 -5.76 -3.76 5.27
N HIS A 82 -6.78 -2.94 5.52
CA HIS A 82 -6.58 -1.56 5.96
C HIS A 82 -5.86 -1.49 7.31
N GLY A 83 -6.23 -2.36 8.27
CA GLY A 83 -5.56 -2.46 9.57
C GLY A 83 -4.08 -2.81 9.43
N ARG A 84 -3.78 -3.89 8.68
CA ARG A 84 -2.42 -4.35 8.42
C ARG A 84 -1.57 -3.28 7.73
N MET A 85 -2.05 -2.70 6.63
CA MET A 85 -1.29 -1.70 5.88
C MET A 85 -1.08 -0.40 6.68
N ASN A 86 -2.03 -0.02 7.55
CA ASN A 86 -1.86 1.13 8.41
C ASN A 86 -0.86 0.87 9.56
N ALA A 87 -0.83 -0.34 10.12
CA ALA A 87 0.20 -0.75 11.09
C ALA A 87 1.61 -0.68 10.47
N LEU A 88 1.77 -1.28 9.27
CA LEU A 88 3.03 -1.23 8.51
C LEU A 88 3.45 0.20 8.17
N ARG A 89 2.50 1.06 7.76
CA ARG A 89 2.78 2.48 7.49
C ARG A 89 3.32 3.20 8.73
N ARG A 90 2.70 2.98 9.90
CA ARG A 90 3.17 3.58 11.16
C ARG A 90 4.57 3.07 11.50
N PHE A 91 4.80 1.76 11.45
CA PHE A 91 6.09 1.16 11.71
C PHE A 91 7.20 1.73 10.79
N ARG A 92 6.95 1.76 9.47
CA ARG A 92 7.89 2.34 8.49
C ARG A 92 8.20 3.81 8.76
N ASN A 93 7.22 4.58 9.24
CA ASN A 93 7.47 5.97 9.63
C ASN A 93 8.38 6.06 10.86
N ARG A 94 8.17 5.21 11.88
CA ARG A 94 9.05 5.15 13.06
C ARG A 94 10.50 4.83 12.67
N VAL A 95 10.68 3.86 11.75
CA VAL A 95 12.00 3.54 11.18
C VAL A 95 12.63 4.76 10.50
N ALA A 96 11.88 5.47 9.65
CA ALA A 96 12.37 6.65 8.95
C ALA A 96 12.71 7.82 9.90
N HIS A 97 12.02 7.90 11.04
CA HIS A 97 12.30 8.88 12.10
C HIS A 97 13.37 8.42 13.09
N HIS A 98 14.02 7.27 12.86
CA HIS A 98 15.02 6.68 13.74
C HIS A 98 14.52 6.46 15.18
N GLU A 99 13.22 6.15 15.34
CA GLU A 99 12.66 5.79 16.64
C GLU A 99 13.02 4.35 17.05
N PRO A 100 13.03 4.01 18.35
CA PRO A 100 13.27 2.65 18.81
C PRO A 100 12.19 1.65 18.36
N ILE A 101 12.56 0.59 17.64
CA ILE A 101 11.62 -0.41 17.09
C ILE A 101 11.76 -1.84 17.66
N PHE A 102 12.68 -2.04 18.61
CA PHE A 102 13.09 -3.36 19.08
C PHE A 102 11.94 -4.24 19.61
N GLY A 103 10.94 -3.63 20.25
CA GLY A 103 9.82 -4.35 20.86
C GLY A 103 8.83 -5.01 19.89
N ASN A 104 8.86 -4.68 18.59
CA ASN A 104 7.94 -5.28 17.62
C ASN A 104 8.52 -5.49 16.21
N ALA A 105 9.84 -5.34 16.02
CA ALA A 105 10.47 -5.46 14.70
C ALA A 105 10.21 -6.83 14.04
N LEU A 106 10.37 -7.93 14.77
CA LEU A 106 10.13 -9.29 14.25
C LEU A 106 8.66 -9.53 13.87
N GLN A 107 7.73 -9.05 14.72
CA GLN A 107 6.31 -9.11 14.42
C GLN A 107 5.99 -8.33 13.14
N MET A 108 6.49 -7.10 13.02
CA MET A 108 6.21 -6.23 11.87
C MET A 108 6.84 -6.76 10.57
N HIS A 109 8.01 -7.40 10.65
CA HIS A 109 8.60 -8.10 9.51
C HIS A 109 7.73 -9.27 9.05
N THR A 110 7.30 -10.14 9.97
CA THR A 110 6.38 -11.24 9.68
C THR A 110 5.07 -10.73 9.06
N GLU A 111 4.48 -9.70 9.66
CA GLU A 111 3.24 -9.11 9.18
C GLU A 111 3.39 -8.46 7.79
N ALA A 112 4.56 -7.90 7.47
CA ALA A 112 4.87 -7.37 6.15
C ALA A 112 4.94 -8.48 5.11
N LEU A 113 5.63 -9.59 5.41
CA LEU A 113 5.72 -10.75 4.52
C LEU A 113 4.35 -11.37 4.24
N GLU A 114 3.52 -11.51 5.27
CA GLU A 114 2.14 -11.98 5.09
C GLU A 114 1.31 -11.02 4.24
N ALA A 115 1.44 -9.70 4.44
CA ALA A 115 0.70 -8.71 3.66
C ALA A 115 1.07 -8.78 2.17
N ILE A 116 2.35 -9.02 1.86
CA ILE A 116 2.84 -9.25 0.50
C ILE A 116 2.26 -10.54 -0.06
N GLU A 117 2.23 -11.62 0.72
CA GLU A 117 1.65 -12.90 0.31
C GLU A 117 0.15 -12.80 -0.03
N TRP A 118 -0.59 -11.91 0.66
CA TRP A 118 -1.99 -11.64 0.31
C TRP A 118 -2.15 -11.09 -1.11
N MET A 119 -1.13 -10.39 -1.60
CA MET A 119 -1.12 -9.78 -2.93
C MET A 119 -0.47 -10.66 -4.00
N CYS A 120 0.70 -11.24 -3.70
CA CYS A 120 1.49 -12.01 -4.65
C CYS A 120 2.35 -13.03 -3.91
N ARG A 121 2.14 -14.32 -4.20
CA ARG A 121 2.92 -15.41 -3.60
C ARG A 121 4.36 -15.44 -4.11
N ASP A 122 4.57 -15.09 -5.38
CA ASP A 122 5.90 -15.10 -5.98
C ASP A 122 6.78 -13.99 -5.38
N THR A 123 6.21 -12.78 -5.19
CA THR A 123 6.92 -11.68 -4.51
C THR A 123 7.22 -12.03 -3.06
N HIS A 124 6.30 -12.69 -2.36
CA HIS A 124 6.55 -13.19 -1.01
C HIS A 124 7.71 -14.20 -1.00
N ALA A 125 7.67 -15.22 -1.86
CA ALA A 125 8.71 -16.24 -1.95
C ALA A 125 10.08 -15.63 -2.25
N TRP A 126 10.13 -14.69 -3.20
CA TRP A 126 11.36 -13.98 -3.56
C TRP A 126 11.93 -13.17 -2.38
N ILE A 127 11.12 -12.36 -1.69
CA ILE A 127 11.59 -11.57 -0.54
C ILE A 127 12.02 -12.48 0.61
N SER A 128 11.26 -13.54 0.90
CA SER A 128 11.61 -14.51 1.93
C SER A 128 12.96 -15.19 1.66
N ALA A 129 13.29 -15.45 0.39
CA ALA A 129 14.58 -16.03 0.00
C ALA A 129 15.75 -15.02 0.08
N CYS A 130 15.49 -13.73 -0.11
CA CYS A 130 16.54 -12.70 -0.14
C CYS A 130 16.68 -11.90 1.17
N SER A 131 15.71 -11.99 2.09
CA SER A 131 15.72 -11.21 3.33
C SER A 131 16.67 -11.80 4.35
N ARG A 132 17.63 -10.99 4.82
CA ARG A 132 18.55 -11.33 5.92
C ARG A 132 18.06 -10.89 7.29
N PHE A 133 16.80 -10.46 7.40
CA PHE A 133 16.30 -9.84 8.63
C PHE A 133 16.42 -10.76 9.84
N THR A 134 16.04 -12.04 9.69
CA THR A 134 16.10 -13.03 10.78
C THR A 134 17.52 -13.29 11.24
N ASP A 135 18.48 -13.32 10.31
CA ASP A 135 19.89 -13.55 10.62
C ASP A 135 20.47 -12.39 11.44
N VAL A 136 20.10 -11.16 11.07
CA VAL A 136 20.55 -9.94 11.76
C VAL A 136 19.79 -9.69 13.06
N TYR A 137 18.52 -10.10 13.14
CA TYR A 137 17.73 -9.92 14.37
C TYR A 137 18.18 -10.86 15.50
N ASN A 138 18.69 -12.04 15.15
CA ASN A 138 19.15 -13.04 16.12
C ASN A 138 20.66 -12.96 16.46
N SER A 139 21.42 -12.09 15.78
CA SER A 139 22.86 -11.87 16.03
C SER A 139 23.09 -10.91 17.18
#